data_AF-A0A836SHX7-F1
#
_entry.id   AF-A0A836SHX7-F1
#
_cell.length_a   1.000
_cell.length_b   1.000
_cell.length_c   1.000
_cell.angle_alpha   90.00
_cell.angle_beta   90.00
_cell.angle_gamma   90.00
#
_symmetry.space_group_name_H-M   'P 1'
#
loop_
_entity.id
_entity.type
_entity.pdbx_description
1 polymer ?
#
loop_
_entity_poly.entity_id
_entity_poly.type
_entity_poly.pdbx_seq_one_letter_code
_entity_poly.pdbx_strand_id
1 'polypeptide(L)'
;VLELHDGTVVVVKEVDTSVRRDLVYNLSVANTHNYFVGEDGVLVHNARRPKKANLLPEGKDGINLGPKGQRNAPARLDKCDPQQTRYYDTDGKPLKDVDYEHDHEGVGDPHVHDWDYPSLQAPNPVRSPAKPFKPKPWDWFR
;
A
#
# COMPACT_ATOMS: atom_id res chain seq x y z
N VAL A 1 -9.95 -2.94 -17.12
CA VAL A 1 -9.14 -3.91 -17.89
C VAL A 1 -8.94 -5.15 -17.05
N LEU A 2 -8.78 -6.31 -17.66
CA LEU A 2 -8.42 -7.56 -17.00
C LEU A 2 -7.06 -8.01 -17.52
N GLU A 3 -6.28 -8.65 -16.67
CA GLU A 3 -4.98 -9.25 -17.04
C GLU A 3 -5.14 -10.77 -17.10
N LEU A 4 -4.61 -11.39 -18.15
CA LEU A 4 -4.63 -12.83 -18.36
C LEU A 4 -3.30 -13.46 -17.93
N HIS A 5 -3.28 -14.78 -17.78
CA HIS A 5 -2.11 -15.53 -17.31
C HIS A 5 -0.88 -15.42 -18.23
N ASP A 6 -1.07 -15.01 -19.49
CA ASP A 6 -0.01 -14.78 -20.48
C ASP A 6 0.49 -13.32 -20.50
N GLY A 7 -0.01 -12.48 -19.60
CA GLY A 7 0.30 -11.05 -19.52
C GLY A 7 -0.51 -10.17 -20.47
N THR A 8 -1.45 -10.74 -21.24
CA THR A 8 -2.34 -9.96 -22.11
C THR A 8 -3.33 -9.15 -21.28
N VAL A 9 -3.52 -7.90 -21.67
CA VAL A 9 -4.52 -7.00 -21.05
C VAL A 9 -5.74 -6.87 -21.96
N VAL A 10 -6.92 -7.21 -21.43
CA VAL A 10 -8.20 -7.14 -22.15
C VAL A 10 -9.13 -6.08 -21.58
N VAL A 11 -9.97 -5.49 -22.42
CA VAL A 11 -10.97 -4.50 -22.03
C VAL A 11 -12.31 -5.19 -21.82
N VAL A 12 -12.98 -4.89 -20.69
CA VAL A 12 -14.34 -5.39 -20.44
C VAL A 12 -15.30 -4.65 -21.36
N LYS A 13 -15.93 -5.39 -22.27
CA LYS A 13 -16.88 -4.82 -23.24
C LYS A 13 -18.23 -4.52 -22.61
N GLU A 14 -18.71 -5.40 -21.74
CA GLU A 14 -20.03 -5.34 -21.13
C GLU A 14 -20.02 -6.02 -19.77
N VAL A 15 -20.89 -5.58 -18.87
CA VAL A 15 -21.08 -6.15 -17.53
C VAL A 15 -22.56 -6.39 -17.32
N ASP A 16 -22.94 -7.66 -17.13
CA ASP A 16 -24.29 -8.04 -16.72
C ASP A 16 -24.32 -8.40 -15.24
N THR A 17 -25.40 -8.03 -14.54
CA THR A 17 -25.58 -8.25 -13.11
C THR A 17 -26.88 -8.98 -12.86
N SER A 18 -26.79 -10.18 -12.28
CA SER A 18 -27.95 -10.98 -11.89
C SER A 18 -27.92 -11.32 -10.40
N VAL A 19 -29.09 -11.36 -9.77
CA VAL A 19 -29.26 -11.79 -8.38
C VAL A 19 -29.74 -13.22 -8.37
N ARG A 20 -28.92 -14.13 -7.86
CA ARG A 20 -29.20 -15.56 -7.79
C ARG A 20 -28.64 -16.18 -6.50
N ARG A 21 -29.14 -17.35 -6.12
CA ARG A 21 -28.69 -18.10 -4.94
C ARG A 21 -27.96 -19.35 -5.38
N ASP A 22 -26.67 -19.17 -5.68
CA ASP A 22 -25.77 -20.26 -6.03
C ASP A 22 -24.75 -20.48 -4.94
N LEU A 23 -24.28 -21.73 -4.81
CA LEU A 23 -23.09 -22.01 -4.01
C LEU A 23 -21.86 -21.51 -4.76
N VAL A 24 -21.10 -20.61 -4.15
CA VAL A 24 -19.87 -20.05 -4.71
C VAL A 24 -18.69 -20.34 -3.79
N TYR A 25 -17.50 -20.48 -4.38
CA TYR A 25 -16.28 -20.82 -3.66
C TYR A 25 -15.27 -19.68 -3.70
N ASN A 26 -14.36 -19.70 -2.74
CA ASN A 26 -13.28 -18.74 -2.61
C ASN A 26 -12.03 -19.43 -2.07
N LEU A 27 -10.84 -18.97 -2.47
CA LEU A 27 -9.55 -19.58 -2.12
C LEU A 27 -8.66 -18.60 -1.36
N SER A 28 -7.92 -19.10 -0.39
CA SER A 28 -6.87 -18.33 0.28
C SER A 28 -5.52 -18.69 -0.31
N VAL A 29 -4.84 -17.71 -0.89
CA VAL A 29 -3.48 -17.85 -1.42
C VAL A 29 -2.53 -17.11 -0.49
N ALA A 30 -1.37 -17.71 -0.21
CA ALA A 30 -0.35 -17.08 0.62
C ALA A 30 0.26 -15.85 -0.09
N ASN A 31 0.58 -14.84 0.70
CA ASN A 31 1.28 -13.60 0.31
C ASN A 31 0.46 -12.68 -0.60
N THR A 32 0.30 -13.00 -1.88
CA THR A 32 -0.09 -12.03 -2.91
C THR A 32 -1.59 -11.89 -3.14
N HIS A 33 -2.42 -12.66 -2.42
CA HIS A 33 -3.90 -12.60 -2.42
C HIS A 33 -4.60 -12.58 -3.80
N ASN A 34 -3.89 -12.95 -4.87
CA ASN A 34 -4.35 -12.97 -6.25
C ASN A 34 -4.17 -14.37 -6.85
N TYR A 35 -5.02 -14.72 -7.81
CA TYR A 35 -4.94 -16.00 -8.54
C TYR A 35 -5.63 -15.93 -9.90
N PHE A 36 -5.32 -16.87 -10.78
CA PHE A 36 -5.95 -16.99 -12.10
C PHE A 36 -7.21 -17.86 -12.05
N VAL A 37 -8.29 -17.44 -12.71
CA VAL A 37 -9.58 -18.14 -12.76
C VAL A 37 -10.05 -18.33 -14.19
N GLY A 38 -10.65 -19.50 -14.44
CA GLY A 38 -11.23 -19.86 -15.73
C GLY A 38 -10.20 -20.38 -16.74
N GLU A 39 -10.69 -20.76 -17.91
CA GLU A 39 -9.87 -21.29 -19.02
C GLU A 39 -8.87 -20.25 -19.53
N ASP A 40 -9.31 -19.00 -19.67
CA ASP A 40 -8.47 -17.88 -20.11
C ASP A 40 -7.51 -17.36 -19.03
N GLY A 41 -7.59 -17.91 -17.80
CA GLY A 41 -6.74 -17.55 -16.67
C GLY A 41 -6.78 -16.05 -16.35
N VAL A 42 -7.94 -15.53 -15.97
CA VAL A 42 -8.11 -14.12 -15.58
C VAL A 42 -7.55 -13.89 -14.18
N LEU A 43 -6.69 -12.88 -14.01
CA LEU A 43 -6.16 -12.50 -12.71
C LEU A 43 -7.26 -11.86 -11.85
N VAL A 44 -7.60 -12.52 -10.73
CA VAL A 44 -8.57 -12.01 -9.75
C VAL A 44 -7.90 -11.78 -8.40
N HIS A 45 -8.46 -10.84 -7.64
CA HIS A 45 -8.04 -10.57 -6.26
C HIS A 45 -9.11 -11.07 -5.27
N ASN A 46 -8.69 -11.72 -4.20
CA ASN A 46 -9.57 -12.09 -3.08
C ASN A 46 -9.29 -11.26 -1.82
N ALA A 47 -8.44 -10.24 -1.94
CA ALA A 47 -8.19 -9.33 -0.84
C ALA A 47 -9.43 -8.45 -0.59
N ARG A 48 -9.84 -8.34 0.68
CA ARG A 48 -10.87 -7.36 1.06
C ARG A 48 -10.31 -5.98 0.75
N ARG A 49 -11.10 -5.08 0.15
CA ARG A 49 -10.72 -3.67 0.04
C ARG A 49 -10.26 -3.19 1.42
N PRO A 50 -8.99 -2.77 1.59
CA PRO A 50 -8.59 -2.20 2.86
C PRO A 50 -9.47 -0.98 3.08
N LYS A 51 -10.09 -0.89 4.27
CA LYS A 51 -10.61 0.41 4.70
C LYS A 51 -9.42 1.34 4.66
N LYS A 52 -9.56 2.53 4.06
CA LYS A 52 -8.56 3.61 4.17
C LYS A 52 -8.36 3.86 5.65
N ALA A 53 -7.37 3.21 6.20
CA ALA A 53 -7.06 3.29 7.59
C ALA A 53 -5.64 3.81 7.54
N ASN A 54 -5.51 5.13 7.65
CA ASN A 54 -4.27 5.80 7.98
C ASN A 54 -3.89 5.33 9.40
N LEU A 55 -3.55 4.04 9.57
CA LEU A 55 -3.33 3.37 10.85
C LEU A 55 -1.96 3.67 11.43
N LEU A 56 -1.19 4.51 10.74
CA LEU A 56 0.06 5.01 11.26
C LEU A 56 -0.28 6.23 12.11
N PRO A 57 0.16 6.30 13.40
CA PRO A 57 -0.07 7.47 14.23
C PRO A 57 0.24 8.73 13.41
N GLU A 58 -0.80 9.55 13.21
CA GLU A 58 -0.71 10.74 12.37
C GLU A 58 0.15 11.74 13.13
N GLY A 59 1.45 11.75 12.82
CA GLY A 59 2.36 12.82 13.22
C GLY A 59 1.99 14.17 12.59
N LYS A 60 0.92 14.25 11.79
CA LYS A 60 0.43 15.46 11.10
C LYS A 60 0.18 16.62 12.05
N ASP A 61 -0.27 16.33 13.27
CA ASP A 61 -0.56 17.36 14.28
C ASP A 61 0.57 17.50 15.33
N GLY A 62 1.68 16.77 15.18
CA GLY A 62 2.79 16.75 16.16
C GLY A 62 2.45 16.12 17.54
N ILE A 63 1.18 15.85 17.82
CA ILE A 63 0.67 15.41 19.13
C ILE A 63 0.79 13.89 19.32
N ASN A 64 0.61 13.08 18.28
CA ASN A 64 0.69 11.62 18.34
C ASN A 64 2.02 11.12 17.77
N LEU A 65 2.99 10.86 18.66
CA LEU A 65 4.29 10.27 18.28
C LEU A 65 4.13 8.78 17.97
N GLY A 66 4.87 8.32 16.96
CA GLY A 66 5.01 6.91 16.62
C GLY A 66 6.06 6.19 17.49
N PRO A 67 6.30 4.90 17.23
CA PRO A 67 7.29 4.13 17.96
C PRO A 67 8.70 4.59 17.60
N LYS A 68 9.40 5.03 18.64
CA LYS A 68 10.74 5.62 18.62
C LYS A 68 11.77 4.72 17.94
N GLY A 69 12.38 5.23 16.89
CA GLY A 69 13.47 4.61 16.13
C GLY A 69 13.04 3.38 15.33
N GLN A 70 11.73 3.13 15.23
CA GLN A 70 11.19 1.93 14.59
C GLN A 70 10.52 2.26 13.27
N ARG A 71 10.36 1.20 12.47
CA ARG A 71 9.50 1.20 11.29
C ARG A 71 8.13 0.67 11.71
N ASN A 72 7.07 1.38 11.36
CA ASN A 72 5.73 0.80 11.36
C ASN A 72 5.26 0.57 9.93
N ALA A 73 4.96 -0.69 9.64
CA ALA A 73 3.93 -1.00 8.65
C ALA A 73 2.56 -0.90 9.36
N PRO A 74 1.44 -0.63 8.66
CA PRO A 74 0.12 -0.77 9.25
C PRO A 74 0.03 -2.14 9.94
N ALA A 75 -0.50 -2.15 11.17
CA ALA A 75 -0.58 -3.33 12.05
C ALA A 75 -1.47 -4.47 11.53
N ARG A 76 -1.74 -4.51 10.22
CA ARG A 76 -2.67 -5.40 9.55
C ARG A 76 -1.95 -6.16 8.44
N LEU A 77 -0.90 -6.88 8.84
CA LEU A 77 -0.13 -7.77 7.98
C LEU A 77 -0.96 -8.98 7.48
N ASP A 78 -2.18 -9.16 8.00
CA ASP A 78 -3.06 -10.30 7.71
C ASP A 78 -4.01 -10.06 6.52
N LYS A 79 -4.14 -8.83 6.01
CA LYS A 79 -5.06 -8.50 4.91
C LYS A 79 -4.55 -7.36 4.04
N CYS A 80 -4.04 -7.73 2.86
CA CYS A 80 -3.46 -6.84 1.84
C CYS A 80 -2.06 -6.35 2.20
N ASP A 81 -1.20 -6.34 1.19
CA ASP A 81 0.12 -5.71 1.29
C ASP A 81 -0.03 -4.26 1.77
N PRO A 82 0.91 -3.77 2.61
CA PRO A 82 0.78 -2.45 3.19
C PRO A 82 0.92 -1.36 2.10
N GLN A 83 -0.15 -0.62 1.82
CA GLN A 83 -0.12 0.56 0.91
C GLN A 83 0.88 1.63 1.34
N GLN A 84 1.30 1.63 2.61
CA GLN A 84 2.29 2.58 3.11
C GLN A 84 3.07 1.99 4.30
N THR A 85 4.37 2.23 4.34
CA THR A 85 5.25 1.95 5.48
C THR A 85 5.88 3.26 5.96
N ARG A 86 5.83 3.55 7.27
CA ARG A 86 6.40 4.78 7.88
C ARG A 86 7.56 4.50 8.80
N TYR A 87 8.58 5.35 8.71
CA TYR A 87 9.79 5.33 9.53
C TYR A 87 9.78 6.51 10.49
N TYR A 88 10.21 6.27 11.72
CA TYR A 88 10.27 7.28 12.78
C TYR A 88 11.70 7.46 13.30
N ASP A 89 12.01 8.66 13.77
CA ASP A 89 13.24 8.95 14.49
C ASP A 89 13.20 8.44 15.95
N THR A 90 14.29 8.63 16.69
CA THR A 90 14.41 8.23 18.10
C THR A 90 13.41 8.92 19.04
N ASP A 91 12.78 10.01 18.61
CA ASP A 91 11.76 10.72 19.37
C ASP A 91 10.35 10.26 18.99
N GLY A 92 10.21 9.44 17.95
CA GLY A 92 8.93 8.94 17.46
C GLY A 92 8.30 9.88 16.44
N LYS A 93 9.06 10.84 15.90
CA LYS A 93 8.60 11.73 14.84
C LYS A 93 8.73 11.04 13.48
N PRO A 94 7.73 11.19 12.59
CA PRO A 94 7.84 10.66 11.24
C PRO A 94 9.04 11.25 10.50
N LEU A 95 9.81 10.39 9.85
CA LEU A 95 10.91 10.76 8.97
C LEU A 95 10.56 10.55 7.50
N LYS A 96 9.90 9.41 7.20
CA LYS A 96 9.71 8.94 5.82
C LYS A 96 8.51 8.02 5.70
N ASP A 97 7.76 8.17 4.63
CA ASP A 97 6.80 7.20 4.13
C ASP A 97 7.35 6.52 2.87
N VAL A 98 7.17 5.21 2.77
CA VAL A 98 7.27 4.47 1.51
C VAL A 98 5.86 4.03 1.18
N ASP A 99 5.35 4.52 0.06
CA ASP A 99 4.03 4.18 -0.43
C ASP A 99 4.17 3.08 -1.49
N TYR A 100 3.19 2.18 -1.53
CA TYR A 100 3.13 1.04 -2.42
C TYR A 100 1.75 0.99 -3.08
N GLU A 101 1.65 0.32 -4.22
CA GLU A 101 0.39 0.06 -4.92
C GLU A 101 -0.27 1.32 -5.53
N HIS A 102 0.47 2.42 -5.68
CA HIS A 102 0.07 3.57 -6.50
C HIS A 102 1.27 4.36 -7.01
N ASP A 103 1.17 4.89 -8.22
CA ASP A 103 2.16 5.81 -8.80
C ASP A 103 1.65 7.26 -8.73
N HIS A 104 2.52 8.18 -8.29
CA HIS A 104 2.28 9.62 -8.33
C HIS A 104 2.88 10.22 -9.60
N GLU A 105 2.04 10.65 -10.55
CA GLU A 105 2.47 11.42 -11.74
C GLU A 105 3.71 10.85 -12.49
N GLY A 106 4.03 9.56 -12.36
CA GLY A 106 5.17 8.91 -13.02
C GLY A 106 6.47 8.83 -12.21
N VAL A 107 6.44 8.99 -10.87
CA VAL A 107 7.65 8.80 -10.03
C VAL A 107 7.99 7.33 -9.76
N GLY A 108 7.08 6.42 -10.10
CA GLY A 108 7.21 4.97 -9.96
C GLY A 108 6.54 4.44 -8.69
N ASP A 109 6.26 3.14 -8.71
CA ASP A 109 5.70 2.40 -7.58
C ASP A 109 6.69 1.29 -7.19
N PRO A 110 7.23 1.28 -5.94
CA PRO A 110 6.92 2.21 -4.85
C PRO A 110 7.59 3.60 -5.01
N HIS A 111 7.05 4.59 -4.30
CA HIS A 111 7.67 5.92 -4.12
C HIS A 111 7.76 6.32 -2.65
N VAL A 112 8.45 7.45 -2.41
CA VAL A 112 8.82 7.93 -1.09
C VAL A 112 8.32 9.35 -0.87
N HIS A 113 7.89 9.62 0.36
CA HIS A 113 7.72 10.97 0.87
C HIS A 113 8.56 11.17 2.13
N ASP A 114 9.29 12.28 2.21
CA ASP A 114 9.99 12.68 3.43
C ASP A 114 9.06 13.53 4.30
N TRP A 115 9.33 13.53 5.61
CA TRP A 115 8.64 14.39 6.57
C TRP A 115 9.63 15.41 7.14
N ASP A 116 9.33 16.68 6.93
CA ASP A 116 10.15 17.79 7.38
C ASP A 116 9.45 18.61 8.46
N TYR A 117 10.22 19.09 9.45
CA TYR A 117 9.78 20.04 10.46
C TYR A 117 10.34 21.42 10.11
N PRO A 118 9.56 22.30 9.44
CA PRO A 118 10.08 23.53 8.88
C PRO A 118 10.64 24.51 9.93
N SER A 119 10.25 24.36 11.21
CA SER A 119 10.90 25.00 12.34
C SER A 119 10.64 24.24 13.64
N LEU A 120 11.41 24.55 14.69
CA LEU A 120 11.17 24.01 16.04
C LEU A 120 9.82 24.44 16.64
N GLN A 121 9.24 25.55 16.15
CA GLN A 121 7.93 26.04 16.58
C GLN A 121 6.80 25.66 15.62
N ALA A 122 7.10 24.97 14.51
CA ALA A 122 6.06 24.56 13.58
C ALA A 122 5.16 23.54 14.29
N PRO A 123 3.84 23.79 14.36
CA PRO A 123 2.92 22.91 15.08
C PRO A 123 2.85 21.53 14.41
N ASN A 124 3.04 21.48 13.09
CA ASN A 124 2.77 20.33 12.26
C ASN A 124 3.97 20.08 11.30
N PRO A 125 4.42 18.83 11.12
CA PRO A 125 5.37 18.48 10.08
C PRO A 125 4.71 18.52 8.70
N VAL A 126 5.53 18.73 7.68
CA VAL A 126 5.10 18.79 6.28
C VAL A 126 5.59 17.56 5.55
N ARG A 127 4.69 16.90 4.82
CA ARG A 127 5.03 15.79 3.92
C ARG A 127 5.52 16.35 2.60
N SER A 128 6.72 15.97 2.17
CA SER A 128 7.28 16.41 0.90
C SER A 128 6.49 15.86 -0.30
N PRO A 129 6.67 16.40 -1.52
CA PRO A 129 6.25 15.73 -2.75
C PRO A 129 6.85 14.33 -2.90
N ALA A 130 6.24 13.50 -3.75
CA ALA A 130 6.68 12.13 -4.02
C ALA A 130 8.05 12.12 -4.71
N LYS A 131 8.88 11.12 -4.38
CA LYS A 131 10.21 10.90 -4.95
C LYS A 131 10.39 9.42 -5.29
N PRO A 132 11.13 9.05 -6.35
CA PRO A 132 11.36 7.65 -6.69
C PRO A 132 11.97 6.86 -5.52
N PHE A 133 11.47 5.66 -5.26
CA PHE A 133 12.07 4.78 -4.26
C PHE A 133 13.43 4.27 -4.75
N LYS A 134 14.50 4.67 -4.06
CA LYS A 134 15.85 4.15 -4.27
C LYS A 134 16.16 3.17 -3.13
N PRO A 135 15.92 1.87 -3.30
CA PRO A 135 16.27 0.89 -2.27
C PRO A 135 17.78 0.93 -2.06
N LYS A 136 18.22 0.85 -0.80
CA LYS A 136 19.62 0.57 -0.52
C LYS A 136 19.86 -0.93 -0.72
N PRO A 137 21.09 -1.36 -1.09
CA PRO A 137 21.36 -2.76 -1.40
C PRO A 137 20.97 -3.77 -0.29
N TRP A 138 20.92 -3.32 0.97
CA TRP A 138 20.54 -4.14 2.12
C TRP A 138 19.05 -4.15 2.47
N ASP A 139 18.21 -3.38 1.75
CA ASP A 139 16.76 -3.38 1.97
C ASP A 139 16.08 -4.66 1.43
N TRP A 140 16.78 -5.46 0.63
CA TRP A 140 16.30 -6.71 -0.01
C TRP A 140 16.62 -7.99 0.76
N PHE A 141 17.41 -7.91 1.83
CA PHE A 141 17.86 -9.07 2.61
C PHE A 141 17.34 -8.97 4.05
N ARG A 142 16.02 -9.15 4.26
CA ARG A 142 15.43 -9.46 5.57
C ARG A 142 14.21 -10.34 5.43
#